data_AF-A0A9D8MZ63-F1
#
_entry.id   AF-A0A9D8MZ63-F1
#
_cell.length_a   1.000
_cell.length_b   1.000
_cell.length_c   1.000
_cell.angle_alpha   90.00
_cell.angle_beta   90.00
_cell.angle_gamma   90.00
#
_symmetry.space_group_name_H-M   'P 1'
#
loop_
_entity.id
_entity.type
_entity.pdbx_description
1 polymer ?
#
loop_
_entity_poly.entity_id
_entity_poly.type
_entity_poly.pdbx_seq_one_letter_code
_entity_poly.pdbx_strand_id
1 'polypeptide(L)' 'KEADFDVDLHEAVAQLPAPTPELKGKVMDCTLTGYKLNEKVIRHAQVVVGV' A
#
# COMPACT_ATOMS: atom_id res chain seq x y z
N LYS A 1 8.94 0.68 -6.71
CA LYS A 1 8.57 -0.74 -6.87
C LYS A 1 7.06 -0.78 -6.80
N GLU A 2 6.40 -1.16 -7.89
CA GLU A 2 4.95 -1.31 -7.92
C GLU A 2 4.61 -2.58 -7.13
N ALA A 3 3.98 -2.41 -5.98
CA ALA A 3 3.52 -3.50 -5.14
C ALA A 3 1.99 -3.54 -5.19
N ASP A 4 1.43 -4.74 -5.34
CA ASP A 4 0.01 -4.95 -5.20
C ASP A 4 -0.43 -4.59 -3.78
N PHE A 5 -1.61 -3.98 -3.67
CA PHE A 5 -2.18 -3.66 -2.37
C PHE A 5 -2.62 -4.95 -1.67
N ASP A 6 -1.96 -5.24 -0.55
CA ASP A 6 -2.26 -6.39 0.29
C ASP A 6 -2.80 -5.92 1.65
N VAL A 7 -4.02 -6.32 2.00
CA VAL A 7 -4.72 -5.95 3.23
C VAL A 7 -4.06 -6.49 4.51
N ASP A 8 -3.28 -7.56 4.41
CA ASP A 8 -2.59 -8.15 5.56
C ASP A 8 -1.29 -7.41 5.92
N LEU A 9 -0.79 -6.60 4.98
CA LEU A 9 0.49 -5.88 5.14
C LEU A 9 0.34 -4.36 5.06
N HIS A 10 -0.71 -3.88 4.40
CA HIS A 10 -0.90 -2.47 4.08
C HIS A 10 -2.24 -1.94 4.59
N GLU A 11 -2.21 -0.71 5.08
CA GLU A 11 -3.36 0.07 5.46
C GLU A 11 -3.55 1.20 4.43
N ALA A 12 -4.68 1.20 3.71
CA ALA A 12 -4.99 2.24 2.74
C ALA A 12 -5.52 3.50 3.45
N VAL A 13 -4.74 4.57 3.46
CA VAL A 13 -5.12 5.84 4.11
C VAL A 13 -5.85 6.76 3.15
N ALA A 14 -5.52 6.71 1.86
CA ALA A 14 -6.16 7.51 0.83
C ALA A 14 -6.33 6.73 -0.48
N GLN A 15 -7.44 7.01 -1.16
CA GLN A 15 -7.74 6.49 -2.48
C GLN A 15 -7.74 7.67 -3.46
N LEU A 16 -6.82 7.67 -4.42
CA LEU A 16 -6.70 8.71 -5.43
C LEU A 16 -6.93 8.11 -6.81
N PRO A 17 -7.53 8.86 -7.76
CA PRO A 17 -7.69 8.37 -9.12
C PRO A 17 -6.32 8.03 -9.71
N ALA A 18 -6.16 6.80 -10.20
CA ALA A 18 -4.91 6.37 -10.79
C ALA A 18 -4.61 7.20 -12.06
N PRO A 19 -3.40 7.79 -12.21
CA PRO A 19 -3.05 8.59 -13.37
C PRO A 19 -2.91 7.75 -14.64
N THR A 20 -2.70 6.45 -14.49
CA THR A 20 -2.66 5.47 -15.58
C THR A 20 -3.50 4.24 -15.21
N PRO A 21 -4.11 3.55 -16.19
CA PRO A 21 -4.92 2.36 -15.94
C PRO A 21 -4.12 1.20 -15.32
N GLU A 22 -2.80 1.21 -15.47
CA GLU A 22 -1.89 0.20 -14.91
C GLU A 22 -1.64 0.36 -13.40
N LEU A 23 -1.96 1.53 -12.84
CA LEU A 23 -1.81 1.87 -11.42
C LEU A 23 -3.12 1.73 -10.64
N LYS A 24 -4.20 1.32 -11.31
CA LYS A 24 -5.49 1.02 -10.68
C LYS A 24 -5.37 -0.23 -9.82
N GLY A 25 -5.66 -0.10 -8.53
CA GLY A 25 -5.56 -1.15 -7.52
C GLY A 25 -4.15 -1.36 -6.95
N LYS A 26 -3.16 -0.56 -7.36
CA LYS A 26 -1.78 -0.65 -6.88
C LYS A 26 -1.47 0.39 -5.81
N VAL A 27 -0.44 0.11 -5.01
CA VAL A 27 0.15 1.08 -4.10
C VAL A 27 0.88 2.15 -4.91
N MET A 28 0.37 3.38 -4.87
CA MET A 28 0.99 4.53 -5.53
C MET A 28 2.10 5.14 -4.68
N ASP A 29 1.86 5.29 -3.38
CA ASP A 29 2.82 5.88 -2.45
C ASP A 29 2.71 5.26 -1.06
N CYS A 30 3.81 5.27 -0.33
CA CYS A 30 3.91 4.77 1.04
C CYS A 30 4.23 5.93 1.99
N THR A 31 3.22 6.38 2.73
CA THR A 31 3.34 7.49 3.68
C THR A 31 4.08 7.08 4.94
N LEU A 32 3.86 5.85 5.42
CA LEU A 32 4.61 5.26 6.54
C LEU A 32 5.10 3.85 6.20
N THR A 33 6.37 3.60 6.49
CA THR A 33 6.97 2.28 6.29
C THR A 33 6.38 1.27 7.28
N GLY A 34 5.88 0.15 6.78
CA GLY A 34 5.49 -0.98 7.62
C GLY A 34 6.71 -1.75 8.12
N TYR A 35 6.56 -2.45 9.25
CA TYR A 35 7.62 -3.32 9.78
C TYR A 35 7.05 -4.69 10.13
N LYS A 36 7.75 -5.72 9.68
CA LYS A 36 7.48 -7.12 10.01
C LYS A 36 8.74 -7.69 10.66
N LEU A 37 8.57 -8.34 11.81
CA LEU A 37 9.66 -9.04 12.49
C LEU A 37 9.35 -10.53 12.42
N ASN A 38 10.23 -11.28 11.76
CA ASN A 38 9.97 -12.67 11.36
C ASN A 38 8.64 -12.76 10.59
N GLU A 39 7.63 -13.41 11.16
CA GLU A 39 6.32 -13.58 10.54
C GLU A 39 5.25 -12.67 11.14
N LYS A 40 5.57 -11.92 12.19
CA LYS A 40 4.62 -11.06 12.89
C LYS A 40 4.68 -9.63 12.36
N VAL A 41 3.55 -9.14 11.88
CA VAL A 41 3.39 -7.73 11.51
C VAL A 41 3.40 -6.91 12.80
N ILE A 42 4.40 -6.04 12.93
CA ILE A 42 4.49 -5.10 14.07
C ILE A 42 3.73 -3.83 13.72
N ARG A 43 3.79 -3.41 12.44
CA ARG A 43 3.07 -2.26 11.94
C ARG A 43 2.77 -2.42 10.46
N HIS A 44 1.50 -2.21 10.08
CA HIS A 44 1.10 -2.14 8.68
C HIS A 44 1.68 -0.89 8.01
N ALA A 45 2.06 -1.02 6.75
CA ALA A 45 2.52 0.11 5.95
C ALA A 45 1.31 0.98 5.60
N GLN A 46 1.39 2.29 5.85
CA GLN A 46 0.35 3.20 5.41
C GLN A 46 0.61 3.60 3.97
N VAL A 47 -0.37 3.34 3.11
CA VAL A 47 -0.23 3.48 1.67
C VAL A 47 -1.40 4.25 1.05
N VAL A 48 -1.12 4.86 -0.09
CA VAL A 48 -2.10 5.48 -0.97
C VAL A 48 -2.36 4.52 -2.12
N VAL A 49 -3.62 4.20 -2.36
CA VAL A 49 -4.04 3.26 -3.40
C VAL A 49 -4.66 4.03 -4.57
N GLY A 50 -4.27 3.66 -5.78
CA GLY A 50 -4.90 4.16 -7.01
C GLY A 50 -6.24 3.48 -7.25
N VAL A 51 -7.33 4.24 -7.45
CA VAL A 51 -8.65 3.71 -7.87
C VAL A 51 -8.91 3.85 -9.35
#